data_AF-A0AAV5WDB7-F1
#
_entry.id   AF-A0AAV5WDB7-F1
#
_cell.length_a   1.000
_cell.length_b   1.000
_cell.length_c   1.000
_cell.angle_alpha   90.00
_cell.angle_beta   90.00
_cell.angle_gamma   90.00
#
_symmetry.space_group_name_H-M   'P 1'
#
loop_
_entity.id
_entity.type
_entity.pdbx_description
1 polymer ?
#
loop_
_entity_poly.entity_id
_entity_poly.type
_entity_poly.pdbx_seq_one_letter_code
_entity_poly.pdbx_strand_id
1 'polypeptide(L)'
;VRVTSPCATLYDWKSGDRSAYLNYNLTENGVYEICAHSNAATRFPLIFSYNEAQLIEGVSAYTNLEKTGSNLKTYVVRLNERLYQTLYSIKYSTLALTRDEKQQKYNTQYVERYTLPFILLNIIIAVVQIFVIR
;
A
#
# COMPACT_ATOMS: atom_id res chain seq x y z
N VAL A 1 -12.14 -5.87 17.18
CA VAL A 1 -12.28 -6.15 15.74
C VAL A 1 -13.58 -5.51 15.28
N ARG A 2 -13.62 -4.90 14.10
CA ARG A 2 -14.76 -4.16 13.54
C ARG A 2 -15.00 -4.66 12.12
N VAL A 3 -16.26 -4.82 11.72
CA VAL A 3 -16.62 -4.98 10.29
C VAL A 3 -17.44 -3.78 9.83
N THR A 4 -17.10 -3.23 8.68
CA THR A 4 -17.81 -2.14 8.03
C THR A 4 -18.44 -2.66 6.74
N SER A 5 -19.73 -2.40 6.54
CA SER A 5 -20.44 -2.75 5.30
C SER A 5 -20.12 -1.78 4.16
N PRO A 6 -20.40 -2.14 2.90
CA PRO A 6 -20.29 -1.25 1.76
C PRO A 6 -21.11 0.05 1.92
N CYS A 7 -22.24 -0.01 2.61
CA CYS A 7 -23.08 1.14 2.95
C CYS A 7 -22.64 1.88 4.22
N ALA A 8 -21.42 1.61 4.71
CA ALA A 8 -20.86 2.16 5.95
C ALA A 8 -21.68 1.83 7.21
N THR A 9 -22.49 0.76 7.20
CA THR A 9 -23.09 0.26 8.44
C THR A 9 -22.05 -0.49 9.26
N LEU A 10 -22.00 -0.17 10.55
CA LEU A 10 -21.03 -0.71 11.50
C LEU A 10 -21.63 -1.94 12.16
N TYR A 11 -20.89 -3.05 12.11
CA TYR A 11 -21.25 -4.28 12.81
C TYR A 11 -20.22 -4.59 13.89
N ASP A 12 -20.69 -4.58 15.13
CA ASP A 12 -19.89 -4.98 16.29
C ASP A 12 -19.93 -6.49 16.47
N TRP A 13 -18.76 -7.07 16.74
CA TRP A 13 -18.62 -8.50 16.96
C TRP A 13 -19.11 -8.88 18.35
N LYS A 14 -19.68 -10.08 18.49
CA LYS A 14 -19.87 -10.66 19.83
C LYS A 14 -18.52 -11.13 20.35
N SER A 15 -18.04 -10.47 21.42
CA SER A 15 -16.78 -10.82 22.07
C SER A 15 -16.97 -12.03 22.98
N GLY A 16 -16.24 -13.11 22.71
CA GLY A 16 -16.00 -14.21 23.63
C GLY A 16 -14.62 -14.10 24.27
N ASP A 17 -14.32 -14.99 25.22
CA ASP A 17 -13.16 -14.90 26.12
C ASP A 17 -11.80 -14.96 25.37
N ARG A 18 -11.78 -15.50 24.13
CA ARG A 18 -10.61 -15.52 23.21
C ARG A 18 -10.96 -15.53 21.72
N SER A 19 -12.23 -15.42 21.38
CA SER A 19 -12.73 -15.50 20.02
C SER A 19 -13.85 -14.49 19.84
N ALA A 20 -13.90 -13.89 18.67
CA ALA A 20 -14.99 -13.01 18.28
C ALA A 20 -15.74 -13.72 17.15
N TYR A 21 -17.08 -13.68 17.19
CA TYR A 21 -17.91 -14.23 16.13
C TYR A 21 -18.84 -13.17 15.57
N LEU A 22 -18.97 -13.15 14.25
CA LEU A 22 -19.96 -12.38 13.52
C LEU A 22 -20.73 -13.35 12.63
N ASN A 23 -22.01 -13.55 12.93
CA ASN A 23 -22.94 -14.21 12.02
C ASN A 23 -23.73 -13.12 11.31
N TYR A 24 -23.47 -12.94 10.02
CA TYR A 24 -24.06 -11.88 9.23
C TYR A 24 -24.58 -12.44 7.90
N ASN A 25 -25.78 -12.00 7.53
CA ASN A 25 -26.36 -12.32 6.24
C ASN A 25 -25.95 -11.22 5.25
N LEU A 26 -25.14 -11.58 4.25
CA LEU A 26 -24.63 -10.65 3.24
C LEU A 26 -25.78 -10.19 2.34
N THR A 27 -26.48 -9.14 2.76
CA THR A 27 -27.61 -8.56 2.01
C THR A 27 -27.15 -7.47 1.04
N GLU A 28 -25.99 -6.87 1.28
CA GLU A 28 -25.44 -5.79 0.44
C GLU A 28 -24.31 -6.30 -0.46
N ASN A 29 -24.35 -5.89 -1.73
CA ASN A 29 -23.27 -6.13 -2.69
C ASN A 29 -22.18 -5.08 -2.53
N GLY A 30 -20.94 -5.50 -2.28
CA GLY A 30 -19.78 -4.61 -2.22
C GLY A 30 -18.64 -5.15 -1.38
N VAL A 31 -17.67 -4.27 -1.10
CA VAL A 31 -16.50 -4.60 -0.29
C VAL A 31 -16.82 -4.38 1.19
N TYR A 32 -16.68 -5.44 1.99
CA TYR A 32 -16.73 -5.37 3.44
C TYR A 32 -15.31 -5.23 3.99
N GLU A 33 -15.12 -4.32 4.95
CA GLU A 33 -13.82 -4.09 5.58
C GLU A 33 -13.79 -4.73 6.97
N ILE A 34 -12.71 -5.46 7.30
CA ILE A 34 -12.49 -6.03 8.63
C ILE A 34 -11.25 -5.38 9.26
N CYS A 35 -11.46 -4.58 10.33
CA CYS A 35 -10.38 -3.93 11.06
C CYS A 35 -10.13 -4.64 12.41
N ALA A 36 -8.92 -5.16 12.62
CA ALA A 36 -8.47 -5.69 13.91
C ALA A 36 -7.39 -4.79 14.51
N HIS A 37 -7.49 -4.49 15.80
CA HIS A 37 -6.51 -3.68 16.53
C HIS A 37 -6.08 -4.42 17.79
N SER A 38 -4.77 -4.43 18.06
CA SER A 38 -4.17 -4.97 19.30
C SER A 38 -3.05 -4.03 19.74
N ASN A 39 -2.91 -3.87 21.06
CA ASN A 39 -1.81 -3.13 21.68
C ASN A 39 -0.50 -3.95 21.73
N ALA A 40 -0.56 -5.24 21.41
CA ALA A 40 0.59 -6.14 21.36
C ALA A 40 0.70 -6.83 19.99
N ALA A 41 1.87 -7.39 19.67
CA ALA A 41 2.05 -8.20 18.48
C ALA A 41 1.21 -9.49 18.60
N THR A 42 0.01 -9.47 18.01
CA THR A 42 -0.97 -10.55 18.12
C THR A 42 -1.31 -11.09 16.73
N ARG A 43 -1.36 -12.41 16.59
CA ARG A 43 -1.83 -13.08 15.37
C ARG A 43 -3.33 -13.35 15.48
N PHE A 44 -4.09 -12.95 14.46
CA PHE A 44 -5.53 -13.14 14.40
C PHE A 44 -5.88 -14.19 13.33
N PRO A 45 -6.25 -15.43 13.69
CA PRO A 45 -6.77 -16.39 12.72
C PRO A 45 -8.18 -15.96 12.29
N LEU A 46 -8.36 -15.71 10.99
CA LEU A 46 -9.66 -15.41 10.38
C LEU A 46 -10.24 -16.70 9.79
N ILE A 47 -11.43 -17.09 10.24
CA ILE A 47 -12.14 -18.27 9.76
C ILE A 47 -13.46 -17.82 9.16
N PHE A 48 -13.64 -18.12 7.87
CA PHE A 48 -14.89 -17.86 7.15
C PHE A 48 -15.66 -19.18 7.03
N SER A 49 -16.91 -19.18 7.48
CA SER A 49 -17.85 -20.29 7.28
C SER A 49 -19.02 -19.78 6.45
N TYR A 50 -19.36 -20.52 5.39
CA TYR A 50 -20.46 -20.19 4.48
C TYR A 50 -21.39 -21.39 4.34
N ASN A 51 -22.64 -21.12 4.01
CA ASN A 51 -23.62 -22.15 3.67
C ASN A 51 -23.45 -22.55 2.20
N GLU A 52 -22.99 -23.78 1.94
CA GLU A 52 -22.73 -24.30 0.59
C GLU A 52 -23.94 -24.17 -0.36
N ALA A 53 -25.16 -24.38 0.14
CA ALA A 53 -26.37 -24.34 -0.68
C ALA A 53 -26.64 -22.93 -1.25
N GLN A 54 -26.42 -21.88 -0.44
CA GLN A 54 -26.61 -20.49 -0.85
C GLN A 54 -25.49 -19.99 -1.76
N LEU A 55 -24.27 -20.53 -1.61
CA LEU A 55 -23.14 -20.20 -2.48
C LEU A 55 -23.39 -20.71 -3.91
N ILE A 56 -23.86 -21.95 -4.07
CA ILE A 56 -24.12 -22.54 -5.38
C ILE A 56 -25.22 -21.77 -6.12
N GLU A 57 -26.29 -21.39 -5.43
CA GLU A 57 -27.38 -20.60 -6.02
C GLU A 57 -26.90 -19.20 -6.47
N GLY A 58 -26.16 -18.49 -5.62
CA GLY A 58 -25.59 -17.17 -5.95
C GLY A 58 -24.59 -17.22 -7.12
N VAL A 59 -23.74 -18.26 -7.16
CA VAL A 59 -22.80 -18.48 -8.27
C VAL A 59 -23.54 -18.82 -9.57
N SER A 60 -24.62 -19.60 -9.50
CA SER A 60 -25.43 -19.93 -10.69
C SER A 60 -26.18 -18.73 -11.27
N ALA A 61 -26.69 -17.83 -10.42
CA ALA A 61 -27.31 -16.59 -10.83
C ALA A 61 -26.29 -15.61 -11.44
N TYR A 62 -25.09 -15.53 -10.86
CA TYR A 62 -24.00 -14.70 -11.36
C TYR A 62 -23.46 -15.19 -12.71
N THR A 63 -23.27 -16.50 -12.87
CA THR A 63 -22.79 -17.11 -14.13
C THR A 63 -23.80 -16.98 -15.28
N ASN A 64 -25.10 -16.93 -14.99
CA ASN A 64 -26.13 -16.67 -15.99
C ASN A 64 -26.19 -15.20 -16.43
N LEU A 65 -25.95 -14.24 -15.52
CA LEU A 65 -25.82 -12.82 -15.86
C LEU A 65 -24.52 -12.52 -16.63
N GLU A 66 -23.46 -13.27 -16.37
CA GLU A 66 -22.14 -13.10 -16.98
C GLU A 66 -22.11 -13.52 -18.46
N LYS A 67 -22.90 -14.53 -18.85
CA LYS A 67 -23.00 -15.01 -20.24
C LYS A 67 -23.52 -13.97 -21.24
N THR A 68 -24.27 -12.96 -20.79
CA THR A 68 -24.90 -11.98 -21.69
C THR A 68 -24.08 -10.69 -21.88
N GLY A 69 -23.04 -10.46 -21.05
CA GLY A 69 -22.24 -9.22 -21.07
C GLY A 69 -20.72 -9.37 -20.99
N SER A 70 -20.20 -10.60 -21.01
CA SER A 70 -18.79 -10.94 -20.70
C SER A 70 -17.77 -10.17 -21.53
N ASN A 71 -18.00 -9.96 -22.83
CA ASN A 71 -17.03 -9.30 -23.70
C ASN A 71 -16.87 -7.82 -23.31
N LEU A 72 -17.97 -7.08 -23.18
CA LEU A 72 -17.96 -5.65 -22.85
C LEU A 72 -17.38 -5.39 -21.45
N LYS A 73 -17.77 -6.20 -20.46
CA LYS A 73 -17.24 -6.11 -19.09
C LYS A 73 -15.73 -6.36 -19.06
N THR A 74 -15.25 -7.36 -19.79
CA THR A 74 -13.82 -7.68 -19.87
C THR A 74 -13.02 -6.54 -20.50
N TYR A 75 -13.55 -5.89 -21.54
CA TYR A 75 -12.91 -4.72 -22.15
C TYR A 75 -12.84 -3.54 -21.19
N VAL A 76 -13.93 -3.22 -20.50
CA VAL A 76 -13.98 -2.10 -19.54
C VAL A 76 -13.04 -2.34 -18.36
N VAL A 77 -13.01 -3.56 -17.81
CA VAL A 77 -12.09 -3.92 -16.71
C VAL A 77 -10.63 -3.79 -17.14
N ARG A 78 -10.26 -4.30 -18.33
CA ARG A 78 -8.89 -4.16 -18.86
C ARG A 78 -8.51 -2.71 -19.12
N LEU A 79 -9.44 -1.88 -19.59
CA LEU A 79 -9.22 -0.44 -19.80
C LEU A 79 -8.97 0.27 -18.47
N ASN A 80 -9.79 -0.02 -17.47
CA ASN A 80 -9.66 0.57 -16.14
C ASN A 80 -8.35 0.14 -15.46
N GLU A 81 -7.98 -1.13 -15.57
CA GLU A 81 -6.72 -1.67 -15.05
C GLU A 81 -5.50 -0.98 -15.70
N ARG A 82 -5.50 -0.80 -17.02
CA ARG A 82 -4.44 -0.08 -17.74
C ARG A 82 -4.36 1.41 -17.37
N LEU A 83 -5.50 2.07 -17.22
CA LEU A 83 -5.57 3.47 -16.78
C LEU A 83 -5.03 3.62 -15.36
N TYR A 84 -5.44 2.73 -14.46
CA TYR A 84 -4.98 2.71 -13.08
C TYR A 84 -3.47 2.50 -13.01
N GLN A 85 -2.93 1.50 -13.73
CA GLN A 85 -1.49 1.25 -13.80
C GLN A 85 -0.71 2.46 -14.34
N THR A 86 -1.23 3.13 -15.37
CA THR A 86 -0.57 4.29 -15.99
C THR A 86 -0.60 5.51 -15.07
N LEU A 87 -1.72 5.78 -14.40
CA LEU A 87 -1.81 6.88 -13.42
C LEU A 87 -0.88 6.64 -12.23
N TYR A 88 -0.81 5.40 -11.76
CA TYR A 88 0.06 5.04 -10.65
C TYR A 88 1.55 5.07 -11.04
N SER A 89 1.90 4.64 -12.26
CA SER A 89 3.29 4.73 -12.72
C SER A 89 3.73 6.19 -12.81
N ILE A 90 2.90 7.09 -13.37
CA ILE A 90 3.19 8.52 -13.40
C ILE A 90 3.37 9.07 -11.98
N LYS A 91 2.42 8.81 -11.07
CA LYS A 91 2.49 9.30 -9.68
C LYS A 91 3.75 8.84 -8.96
N TYR A 92 4.11 7.56 -9.08
CA TYR A 92 5.31 7.02 -8.43
C TYR A 92 6.60 7.48 -9.11
N SER A 93 6.63 7.65 -10.44
CA SER A 93 7.76 8.24 -11.15
C SER A 93 8.00 9.69 -10.72
N THR A 94 6.95 10.50 -10.58
CA THR A 94 7.08 11.88 -10.07
C THR A 94 7.60 11.91 -8.64
N LEU A 95 7.15 10.98 -7.79
CA LEU A 95 7.62 10.84 -6.41
C LEU A 95 9.10 10.42 -6.35
N ALA A 96 9.51 9.49 -7.21
CA ALA A 96 10.90 9.05 -7.32
C ALA A 96 11.80 10.21 -7.78
N LEU A 97 11.39 10.97 -8.80
CA LEU A 97 12.11 12.14 -9.29
C LEU A 97 12.28 13.21 -8.20
N THR A 98 11.20 13.57 -7.49
CA THR A 98 11.29 14.56 -6.40
C THR A 98 12.13 14.07 -5.23
N ARG A 99 12.18 12.76 -4.97
CA ARG A 99 13.08 12.19 -3.96
C ARG A 99 14.54 12.30 -4.41
N ASP A 100 14.83 11.94 -5.65
CA ASP A 100 16.18 11.93 -6.18
C ASP A 100 16.75 13.36 -6.28
N GLU A 101 15.94 14.35 -6.70
CA GLU A 101 16.32 15.78 -6.66
C GLU A 101 16.66 16.27 -5.24
N LYS A 102 15.85 15.88 -4.24
CA LYS A 102 16.12 16.23 -2.83
C LYS A 102 17.40 15.58 -2.32
N GLN A 103 17.62 14.31 -2.64
CA GLN A 103 18.83 13.58 -2.26
C GLN A 103 20.07 14.19 -2.91
N GLN A 104 19.97 14.56 -4.18
CA GLN A 104 21.07 15.20 -4.91
C GLN A 104 21.40 16.56 -4.30
N LYS A 105 20.39 17.38 -3.97
CA LYS A 105 20.60 18.66 -3.28
C LYS A 105 21.25 18.50 -1.91
N TYR A 106 20.84 17.50 -1.12
CA TYR A 106 21.45 17.21 0.18
C TYR A 106 22.92 16.77 0.03
N ASN A 107 23.20 15.88 -0.92
CA ASN A 107 24.56 15.42 -1.20
C ASN A 107 25.45 16.57 -1.69
N THR A 108 24.96 17.45 -2.56
CA THR A 108 25.70 18.64 -3.01
C THR A 108 26.03 19.56 -1.85
N GLN A 109 25.06 19.83 -0.96
CA GLN A 109 25.31 20.65 0.23
C GLN A 109 26.34 20.04 1.18
N TYR A 110 26.34 18.71 1.35
CA TYR A 110 27.34 18.01 2.15
C TYR A 110 28.74 18.13 1.53
N VAL A 111 28.86 17.93 0.21
CA VAL A 111 30.12 18.05 -0.52
C VAL A 111 30.67 19.47 -0.45
N GLU A 112 29.84 20.49 -0.67
CA GLU A 112 30.25 21.89 -0.61
C GLU A 112 30.65 22.32 0.80
N ARG A 113 29.89 21.92 1.82
CA ARG A 113 30.09 22.42 3.19
C ARG A 113 31.20 21.68 3.95
N TYR A 114 31.47 20.41 3.65
CA TYR A 114 32.41 19.61 4.44
C TYR A 114 33.59 19.08 3.62
N THR A 115 33.33 18.52 2.45
CA THR A 115 34.38 17.88 1.63
C THR A 115 35.31 18.91 1.01
N LEU A 116 34.76 19.99 0.43
CA LEU A 116 35.53 21.08 -0.17
C LEU A 116 36.49 21.77 0.81
N PRO A 117 36.06 22.25 1.99
CA PRO A 117 36.98 22.87 2.94
C PRO A 117 38.00 21.87 3.52
N PHE A 118 37.63 20.60 3.70
CA PHE A 118 38.57 19.56 4.14
C PHE A 118 39.69 19.35 3.12
N ILE A 119 39.36 19.28 1.82
CA ILE A 119 40.36 19.15 0.76
C ILE A 119 41.27 20.39 0.72
N LEU A 120 40.69 21.60 0.79
CA LEU A 120 41.47 22.84 0.83
C LEU A 120 42.44 22.88 2.01
N LEU A 121 42.00 22.46 3.20
CA LEU A 121 42.85 22.38 4.39
C LEU A 121 44.03 21.42 4.18
N ASN A 122 43.79 20.25 3.59
CA ASN A 122 44.84 19.27 3.31
C ASN A 122 45.87 19.79 2.29
N ILE A 123 45.44 20.53 1.27
CA ILE A 123 46.35 21.18 0.32
C ILE A 123 47.23 22.20 1.04
N ILE A 124 46.66 23.03 1.92
CA ILE A 124 47.41 24.00 2.71
C ILE A 124 48.45 23.30 3.59
N ILE A 125 48.05 22.25 4.30
CA ILE A 125 48.95 21.45 5.15
C ILE A 125 50.11 20.87 4.33
N ALA A 126 49.81 20.30 3.15
CA ALA A 126 50.83 19.75 2.27
C ALA A 126 51.85 20.82 1.80
N VAL A 127 51.39 22.03 1.45
CA VAL A 127 52.27 23.14 1.07
C VAL A 127 53.13 23.59 2.25
N VAL A 128 52.56 23.74 3.44
CA VAL A 128 53.29 24.12 4.66
C VAL A 128 54.35 23.07 5.01
N GLN A 129 54.01 21.78 4.93
CA GLN A 129 54.96 20.69 5.17
C GLN A 129 56.17 20.75 4.24
N ILE A 130 55.97 21.06 2.96
CA ILE A 130 57.07 21.21 2.00
C ILE A 130 57.99 22.39 2.39
N PHE A 131 57.43 23.49 2.89
CA PHE A 131 58.19 24.66 3.33
C PHE A 131 58.89 24.50 4.69
N VAL A 132 58.41 23.62 5.56
CA VAL A 132 59.02 23.35 6.87
C VAL A 132 60.11 22.28 6.79
N ILE A 133 59.96 21.31 5.88
CA ILE A 133 60.91 20.19 5.72
C ILE A 133 62.06 20.55 4.77
N ARG A 134 61.89 21.54 3.88
CA ARG A 134 63.00 22.18 3.15
C ARG A 134 63.55 23.35 3.95
#